data_AF-A0A2G9TK82-F1
#
_entry.id   AF-A0A2G9TK82-F1
#
_cell.length_a   1.000
_cell.length_b   1.000
_cell.length_c   1.000
_cell.angle_alpha   90.00
_cell.angle_beta   90.00
_cell.angle_gamma   90.00
#
_symmetry.space_group_name_H-M   'P 1'
#
loop_
_entity.id
_entity.type
_entity.pdbx_description
1 polymer ?
#
loop_
_entity_poly.entity_id
_entity_poly.type
_entity_poly.pdbx_seq_one_letter_code
_entity_poly.pdbx_strand_id
1 'polypeptide(L)'
;ILSYRDAFYAFFDRQIEAHQKDVDYDSEHTNDYVEAFLKEQKRREADGDFESFKHIQLQNMCLDLWFAGMETTSNTLSWGVVYILNHLDVQKRLHEELDREIGSSRAITMADKNRLPYTNAVVN
;
A
#
# COMPACT_ATOMS: atom_id res chain seq x y z
N ILE A 1 -17.09 -19.01 1.42
CA ILE A 1 -17.14 -17.64 0.86
C ILE A 1 -17.72 -16.66 1.89
N LEU A 2 -18.96 -16.82 2.36
CA LEU A 2 -19.56 -15.94 3.39
C LEU A 2 -18.71 -15.82 4.67
N SER A 3 -18.20 -16.93 5.21
CA SER A 3 -17.35 -16.92 6.42
C SER A 3 -16.03 -16.14 6.26
N TYR A 4 -15.43 -16.12 5.07
CA TYR A 4 -14.18 -15.37 4.85
C TYR A 4 -14.43 -13.87 4.78
N ARG A 5 -15.50 -13.48 4.08
CA ARG A 5 -15.94 -12.09 4.00
C ARG A 5 -16.19 -11.51 5.39
N ASP A 6 -16.94 -12.24 6.22
CA ASP A 6 -17.28 -11.79 7.57
C ASP A 6 -16.02 -11.72 8.47
N ALA A 7 -15.05 -12.63 8.28
CA ALA A 7 -13.77 -12.58 8.98
C ALA A 7 -12.92 -11.36 8.58
N PHE A 8 -12.90 -10.99 7.29
CA PHE A 8 -12.21 -9.79 6.83
C PHE A 8 -12.86 -8.52 7.37
N TYR A 9 -14.18 -8.42 7.31
CA TYR A 9 -14.90 -7.28 7.86
C TYR A 9 -14.62 -7.13 9.37
N ALA A 10 -14.66 -8.21 10.13
CA ALA A 10 -14.30 -8.20 11.55
C ALA A 10 -12.81 -7.87 11.80
N PHE A 11 -11.91 -8.20 10.87
CA PHE A 11 -10.53 -7.77 10.96
C PHE A 11 -10.40 -6.25 10.78
N PHE A 12 -11.00 -5.69 9.72
CA PHE A 12 -10.94 -4.25 9.46
C PHE A 12 -11.65 -3.42 10.52
N ASP A 13 -12.79 -3.89 11.05
CA ASP A 13 -13.47 -3.20 12.16
C ASP A 13 -12.55 -3.07 13.37
N ARG A 14 -11.87 -4.16 13.76
CA ARG A 14 -10.90 -4.11 14.87
C ARG A 14 -9.74 -3.15 14.61
N GLN A 15 -9.28 -3.03 13.36
CA GLN A 15 -8.23 -2.07 13.02
C GLN A 15 -8.77 -0.63 13.09
N ILE A 16 -9.95 -0.36 12.52
CA ILE A 16 -10.59 0.96 12.54
C ILE A 16 -10.85 1.41 13.97
N GLU A 17 -11.40 0.53 14.82
CA GLU A 17 -11.62 0.80 16.25
C GLU A 17 -10.34 1.14 17.00
N ALA A 18 -9.19 0.57 16.62
CA ALA A 18 -7.91 0.94 17.20
C ALA A 18 -7.51 2.36 16.80
N HIS A 19 -7.62 2.72 15.50
CA HIS A 19 -7.32 4.07 15.02
C HIS A 19 -8.26 5.13 15.64
N GLN A 20 -9.54 4.79 15.82
CA GLN A 20 -10.52 5.68 16.46
C GLN A 20 -10.15 6.05 17.91
N LYS A 21 -9.40 5.20 18.63
CA LYS A 21 -8.96 5.46 20.01
C LYS A 21 -7.74 6.36 20.07
N ASP A 22 -6.89 6.30 19.05
CA ASP A 22 -5.58 6.98 19.04
C ASP A 22 -5.58 8.27 18.21
N VAL A 23 -6.62 8.49 17.39
CA VAL A 23 -6.68 9.66 16.50
C VAL A 23 -6.87 10.97 17.27
N ASP A 24 -5.96 11.92 17.01
CA ASP A 24 -6.09 13.31 17.46
C ASP A 24 -6.93 14.10 16.43
N TYR A 25 -8.20 14.29 16.74
CA TYR A 25 -9.14 15.00 15.86
C TYR A 25 -8.93 16.51 15.78
N ASP A 26 -8.11 17.10 16.64
CA ASP A 26 -7.89 18.55 16.66
C ASP A 26 -6.60 18.93 15.90
N SER A 27 -5.83 17.93 15.47
CA SER A 27 -4.65 18.10 14.61
C SER A 27 -4.99 17.93 13.13
N GLU A 28 -4.38 18.76 12.27
CA GLU A 28 -4.45 18.62 10.81
C GLU A 28 -3.61 17.44 10.28
N HIS A 29 -2.67 16.92 11.09
CA HIS A 29 -1.80 15.82 10.67
C HIS A 29 -2.53 14.48 10.69
N THR A 30 -2.45 13.70 9.60
CA THR A 30 -3.00 12.34 9.50
C THR A 30 -1.88 11.34 9.26
N ASN A 31 -1.79 10.29 10.06
CA ASN A 31 -0.77 9.24 9.92
C ASN A 31 -1.07 8.29 8.75
N ASP A 32 -2.34 8.06 8.47
CA ASP A 32 -2.79 7.13 7.44
C ASP A 32 -4.17 7.51 6.87
N TYR A 33 -4.62 6.68 5.92
CA TYR A 33 -5.92 6.83 5.27
C TYR A 33 -7.11 6.73 6.24
N VAL A 34 -7.02 5.86 7.25
CA VAL A 34 -8.12 5.63 8.20
C VAL A 34 -8.31 6.86 9.07
N GLU A 35 -7.22 7.41 9.62
CA GLU A 35 -7.28 8.67 10.37
C GLU A 35 -7.82 9.83 9.52
N ALA A 36 -7.35 9.96 8.27
CA ALA A 36 -7.82 10.98 7.35
C ALA A 36 -9.33 10.88 7.10
N PHE A 37 -9.84 9.65 6.90
CA PHE A 37 -11.27 9.40 6.72
C PHE A 37 -12.06 9.74 7.98
N LEU A 38 -11.59 9.33 9.17
CA LEU A 38 -12.28 9.59 10.44
C LEU A 38 -12.34 11.09 10.76
N LYS A 39 -11.30 11.86 10.46
CA LYS A 39 -11.30 13.32 10.63
C LYS A 39 -12.27 14.00 9.68
N GLU A 40 -12.27 13.61 8.41
CA GLU A 40 -13.23 14.15 7.44
C GLU A 40 -14.67 13.74 7.79
N GLN A 41 -14.89 12.53 8.30
CA GLN A 41 -16.19 12.11 8.84
C GLN A 41 -16.65 13.08 9.93
N LYS A 42 -15.84 13.32 10.96
CA LYS A 42 -16.17 14.27 12.05
C LYS A 42 -16.49 15.66 11.51
N ARG A 43 -15.73 16.14 10.52
CA ARG A 43 -15.94 17.45 9.90
C ARG A 43 -17.28 17.52 9.14
N ARG A 44 -17.63 16.49 8.38
CA ARG A 44 -18.89 16.40 7.61
C ARG A 44 -20.10 16.29 8.52
N GLU A 45 -19.99 15.50 9.57
CA GLU A 45 -21.06 15.36 10.58
C GLU A 45 -21.34 16.70 11.28
N ALA A 46 -20.32 17.52 11.53
CA ALA A 46 -20.48 18.88 12.06
C ALA A 46 -21.20 19.83 11.08
N ASP A 47 -21.05 19.61 9.77
CA ASP A 47 -21.76 20.32 8.70
C ASP A 47 -23.18 19.75 8.45
N GLY A 48 -23.59 18.70 9.18
CA GLY A 48 -24.89 18.03 9.04
C GLY A 48 -24.96 16.93 7.98
N ASP A 49 -23.81 16.53 7.42
CA ASP A 49 -23.70 15.43 6.45
C ASP A 49 -23.25 14.13 7.14
N PHE A 50 -24.20 13.21 7.31
CA PHE A 50 -23.98 11.88 7.89
C PHE A 50 -23.92 10.78 6.83
N GLU A 51 -23.99 11.14 5.54
CA GLU A 51 -24.14 10.19 4.44
C GLU A 51 -22.86 9.96 3.65
N SER A 52 -21.98 10.95 3.56
CA SER A 52 -20.80 10.88 2.70
C SER A 52 -19.64 10.04 3.26
N PHE A 53 -19.50 9.94 4.59
CA PHE A 53 -18.36 9.30 5.27
C PHE A 53 -18.81 8.33 6.38
N LYS A 54 -19.58 7.30 6.01
CA LYS A 54 -20.03 6.26 6.93
C LYS A 54 -18.94 5.23 7.21
N HIS A 55 -19.04 4.61 8.39
CA HIS A 55 -18.21 3.47 8.78
C HIS A 55 -18.15 2.36 7.73
N ILE A 56 -19.30 2.00 7.14
CA ILE A 56 -19.35 0.97 6.09
C ILE A 56 -18.54 1.35 4.84
N GLN A 57 -18.47 2.64 4.50
CA GLN A 57 -17.67 3.11 3.37
C GLN A 57 -16.18 3.02 3.69
N LEU A 58 -15.78 3.41 4.90
CA LEU A 58 -14.40 3.23 5.38
C LEU A 58 -14.00 1.75 5.34
N GLN A 59 -14.85 0.88 5.88
CA GLN A 59 -14.62 -0.55 5.92
C GLN A 59 -14.46 -1.15 4.51
N ASN A 60 -15.35 -0.80 3.58
CA ASN A 60 -15.26 -1.23 2.18
C ASN A 60 -13.99 -0.72 1.50
N MET A 61 -13.62 0.54 1.71
CA MET A 61 -12.40 1.11 1.12
C MET A 61 -11.13 0.46 1.65
N CYS A 62 -11.06 0.16 2.95
CA CYS A 62 -9.95 -0.58 3.53
C CYS A 62 -9.82 -1.98 2.92
N LEU A 63 -10.96 -2.68 2.74
CA LEU A 63 -10.99 -3.99 2.10
C LEU A 63 -10.53 -3.91 0.63
N ASP A 64 -11.06 -2.97 -0.14
CA ASP A 64 -10.74 -2.79 -1.55
C ASP A 64 -9.26 -2.46 -1.75
N LEU A 65 -8.72 -1.50 -1.01
CA LEU A 65 -7.30 -1.11 -1.09
C LEU A 65 -6.39 -2.29 -0.74
N TRP A 66 -6.71 -3.03 0.31
CA TRP A 66 -5.90 -4.16 0.74
C TRP A 66 -5.93 -5.30 -0.27
N PHE A 67 -7.12 -5.69 -0.75
CA PHE A 67 -7.26 -6.81 -1.67
C PHE A 67 -6.64 -6.49 -3.04
N ALA A 68 -6.96 -5.31 -3.59
CA ALA A 68 -6.41 -4.86 -4.87
C ALA A 68 -4.88 -4.74 -4.82
N GLY A 69 -4.31 -4.22 -3.73
CA GLY A 69 -2.88 -4.04 -3.59
C GLY A 69 -2.11 -5.33 -3.32
N MET A 70 -2.64 -6.21 -2.46
CA MET A 70 -1.94 -7.40 -1.99
C MET A 70 -1.81 -8.47 -3.08
N GLU A 71 -2.91 -8.84 -3.73
CA GLU A 71 -2.90 -9.95 -4.69
C GLU A 71 -2.07 -9.59 -5.93
N THR A 72 -2.31 -8.41 -6.51
CA THR A 72 -1.67 -7.96 -7.76
C THR A 72 -0.16 -7.77 -7.58
N THR A 73 0.28 -7.11 -6.51
CA THR A 73 1.70 -6.83 -6.26
C THR A 73 2.46 -8.11 -5.91
N SER A 74 1.89 -8.96 -5.04
CA SER A 74 2.52 -10.24 -4.66
C SER A 74 2.68 -11.16 -5.86
N ASN A 75 1.65 -11.27 -6.70
CA ASN A 75 1.70 -12.10 -7.92
C ASN A 75 2.73 -11.54 -8.91
N THR A 76 2.75 -10.23 -9.14
CA THR A 76 3.72 -9.58 -10.05
C THR A 76 5.16 -9.81 -9.58
N LEU A 77 5.45 -9.61 -8.29
CA LEU A 77 6.78 -9.86 -7.73
C LEU A 77 7.18 -11.33 -7.82
N SER A 78 6.26 -12.25 -7.54
CA SER A 78 6.51 -13.70 -7.65
C SER A 78 6.91 -14.09 -9.07
N TRP A 79 6.16 -13.62 -10.07
CA TRP A 79 6.52 -13.83 -11.47
C TRP A 79 7.82 -13.13 -11.85
N GLY A 80 8.05 -11.90 -11.39
CA GLY A 80 9.30 -11.19 -11.61
C GLY A 80 10.52 -11.99 -11.14
N VAL A 81 10.47 -12.57 -9.94
CA VAL A 81 11.52 -13.47 -9.44
C VAL A 81 11.66 -14.72 -10.30
N VAL A 82 10.56 -15.36 -10.69
CA VAL A 82 10.58 -16.53 -11.58
C VAL A 82 11.28 -16.21 -12.90
N TYR A 83 10.94 -15.09 -13.55
CA TYR A 83 11.59 -14.68 -14.80
C TYR A 83 13.08 -14.42 -14.60
N ILE A 84 13.47 -13.70 -13.55
CA ILE A 84 14.88 -13.40 -13.26
C ILE A 84 15.68 -14.70 -13.03
N LEU A 85 15.14 -15.66 -12.27
CA LEU A 85 15.80 -16.94 -12.00
C LEU A 85 15.96 -17.82 -13.25
N ASN A 86 15.08 -17.68 -14.25
CA ASN A 86 15.16 -18.41 -15.51
C ASN A 86 16.00 -17.70 -16.58
N HIS A 87 16.42 -16.45 -16.33
CA HIS A 87 17.20 -15.63 -17.25
C HIS A 87 18.43 -15.04 -16.54
N LEU A 88 19.44 -15.88 -16.27
CA LEU A 88 20.62 -15.51 -15.49
C LEU A 88 21.45 -14.38 -16.12
N ASP A 89 21.39 -14.21 -17.44
CA ASP A 89 21.98 -13.08 -18.15
C ASP A 89 21.29 -11.76 -17.80
N VAL A 90 19.95 -11.77 -17.69
CA VAL A 90 19.16 -10.62 -17.23
C VAL A 90 19.47 -10.31 -15.78
N GLN A 91 19.51 -11.34 -14.92
CA GLN A 91 19.88 -11.18 -13.51
C GLN A 91 21.27 -10.54 -13.35
N LYS A 92 22.27 -11.04 -14.11
CA LYS A 92 23.63 -10.51 -14.06
C LYS A 92 23.67 -9.02 -14.45
N ARG A 93 23.00 -8.65 -15.55
CA ARG A 93 22.94 -7.25 -16.02
C ARG A 93 22.22 -6.32 -15.03
N LEU A 94 21.18 -6.83 -14.35
CA LEU A 94 20.49 -6.14 -13.26
C LEU A 94 21.47 -5.80 -12.12
N HIS A 95 22.19 -6.80 -11.63
CA HIS A 95 23.18 -6.60 -10.56
C HIS A 95 24.32 -5.67 -11.00
N GLU A 96 24.84 -5.82 -12.22
CA GLU A 96 25.88 -4.93 -12.77
C GLU A 96 25.44 -3.45 -12.83
N GLU A 97 24.18 -3.18 -13.19
CA GLU A 97 23.63 -1.82 -13.17
C GLU A 97 23.49 -1.29 -11.74
N LEU A 98 22.94 -2.09 -10.82
CA LEU A 98 22.77 -1.70 -9.41
C LEU A 98 24.12 -1.42 -8.73
N ASP A 99 25.11 -2.28 -8.94
CA ASP A 99 26.46 -2.12 -8.39
C ASP A 99 27.16 -0.88 -8.93
N ARG A 100 26.98 -0.58 -10.23
CA ARG A 100 27.58 0.60 -10.86
C ARG A 100 26.94 1.91 -10.38
N GLU A 101 25.61 1.95 -10.27
CA GLU A 101 24.89 3.20 -10.04
C GLU A 101 24.68 3.51 -8.54
N ILE A 102 24.54 2.48 -7.72
CA ILE A 102 24.22 2.60 -6.29
C ILE A 102 25.36 2.07 -5.42
N GLY A 103 25.95 0.93 -5.80
CA GLY A 103 26.92 0.21 -5.00
C GLY A 103 26.28 -0.38 -3.72
N SER A 104 27.11 -0.70 -2.72
CA SER A 104 26.70 -1.42 -1.50
C SER A 104 26.64 -0.59 -0.23
N SER A 105 26.92 0.72 -0.30
CA SER A 105 27.07 1.59 0.87
C SER A 105 25.76 2.09 1.49
N ARG A 106 24.64 1.96 0.76
CA ARG A 106 23.32 2.43 1.21
C ARG A 106 22.19 1.63 0.57
N ALA A 107 20.99 1.76 1.14
CA ALA A 107 19.77 1.22 0.55
C ALA A 107 19.39 1.96 -0.75
N ILE A 108 18.67 1.23 -1.61
CA ILE A 108 18.04 1.75 -2.83
C ILE A 108 16.87 2.66 -2.44
N THR A 109 16.71 3.77 -3.15
CA THR A 109 15.61 4.72 -2.94
C THR A 109 14.92 5.06 -4.26
N MET A 110 13.74 5.68 -4.20
CA MET A 110 13.04 6.12 -5.42
C MET A 110 13.81 7.18 -6.23
N ALA A 111 14.74 7.91 -5.61
CA ALA A 111 15.61 8.86 -6.31
C ALA A 111 16.57 8.18 -7.29
N ASP A 112 16.86 6.89 -7.11
CA ASP A 112 17.73 6.12 -7.99
C ASP A 112 17.04 5.70 -9.29
N LYS A 113 15.71 5.74 -9.34
CA LYS A 113 14.91 5.18 -10.44
C LYS A 113 15.40 5.61 -11.81
N ASN A 114 15.66 6.90 -12.03
CA ASN A 114 16.07 7.42 -13.34
C ASN A 114 17.49 7.00 -13.76
N ARG A 115 18.31 6.53 -12.81
CA ARG A 115 19.67 6.05 -13.05
C ARG A 115 19.72 4.55 -13.35
N LEU A 116 18.59 3.85 -13.23
CA LEU A 116 18.48 2.40 -13.43
C LEU A 116 17.64 2.04 -14.66
N PRO A 117 17.98 2.49 -15.88
CA PRO A 117 17.16 2.28 -17.06
C PRO A 117 16.94 0.79 -17.39
N TYR A 118 17.92 -0.09 -17.16
CA TYR A 118 17.77 -1.52 -17.41
C TYR A 118 16.87 -2.18 -16.36
N THR A 119 17.04 -1.85 -15.08
CA THR A 119 16.17 -2.31 -14.00
C THR A 119 14.71 -1.92 -14.25
N ASN A 120 14.47 -0.67 -14.67
CA ASN A 120 13.12 -0.25 -15.05
C ASN A 120 12.58 -1.05 -16.23
N ALA A 121 13.42 -1.37 -17.23
CA ALA A 121 13.00 -2.18 -18.37
C ALA A 121 12.68 -3.63 -18.01
N VAL A 122 13.28 -4.19 -16.94
CA VAL A 122 12.92 -5.54 -16.45
C VAL A 122 11.61 -5.52 -15.66
N VAL A 123 11.29 -4.43 -14.98
CA VAL A 123 10.06 -4.28 -14.19
C VAL A 123 8.83 -3.99 -15.07
N ASN A 124 9.02 -3.28 -16.19
CA ASN A 124 7.93 -2.88 -17.11
C ASN A 124 7.62 -3.95 -18.16
#